data_AF-A0A0Q8SEL2-F1
#
_entry.id   AF-A0A0Q8SEL2-F1
#
_cell.length_a   1.000
_cell.length_b   1.000
_cell.length_c   1.000
_cell.angle_alpha   90.00
_cell.angle_beta   90.00
_cell.angle_gamma   90.00
#
_symmetry.space_group_name_H-M   'P 1'
#
loop_
_entity.id
_entity.type
_entity.pdbx_description
1 polymer ?
#
loop_
_entity_poly.entity_id
_entity_poly.type
_entity_poly.pdbx_seq_one_letter_code
_entity_poly.pdbx_strand_id
1 'polypeptide(L)'
;MSPALAVFLLLLAALVLTNVWATRRVLRSHEFGNRKALMVMGIWILPFLGAFMARYQFAPPEDSRPAALALPVQGGEQPPAPQVLRMAGLEPFTVRDHLSAPAGLPLMDWQALDHWAGQAPTPEATTEAIALGRRAWLLHLRDAIGPHMHLHESADVHILSPLEPPVAQAMAGYVTKTRQRIARVLDGVARFNPGEKSVLLVLESEELYYHYVGQFYPDGGEFAFSGGMFIHNGCPHFVVVQADLSTIEPVIAHELTHSALSYLRLPTWLDEGLAVNTEHRLTGARRPAQTPQAMHQRHLAFWNAERVQEFWSGDSFHRTDDGNALSYDLARIAVEQLARDWPAFSRFATSARRGDAGAEAAASALGIDLGSFVGALVQASEDWAPRPATWPTQPAQQAAYLHF
;
A
#
# COMPACT_ATOMS: atom_id res chain seq x y z
N MET A 1 19.64 46.03 20.04
CA MET A 1 18.31 45.60 19.53
C MET A 1 17.69 46.77 18.80
N SER A 2 17.14 46.55 17.60
CA SER A 2 16.39 47.62 16.92
C SER A 2 15.11 47.93 17.71
N PRO A 3 14.66 49.20 17.74
CA PRO A 3 13.42 49.57 18.42
C PRO A 3 12.21 48.80 17.90
N ALA A 4 12.20 48.44 16.61
CA ALA A 4 11.19 47.58 16.00
C ALA A 4 11.17 46.15 16.59
N LEU A 5 12.35 45.55 16.81
CA LEU A 5 12.45 44.22 17.41
C LEU A 5 12.03 44.24 18.89
N ALA A 6 12.35 45.32 19.62
CA ALA A 6 11.92 45.48 21.01
C ALA A 6 10.39 45.60 21.14
N VAL A 7 9.76 46.40 20.28
CA VAL A 7 8.29 46.53 20.23
C VAL A 7 7.63 45.22 19.84
N PHE A 8 8.18 44.50 18.85
CA PHE A 8 7.66 43.19 18.44
C PHE A 8 7.71 42.17 19.58
N LEU A 9 8.82 42.08 20.30
CA LEU A 9 8.96 41.17 21.44
C LEU A 9 8.02 41.53 22.60
N LEU A 10 7.77 42.83 22.83
CA LEU A 10 6.79 43.27 23.82
C LEU A 10 5.36 42.88 23.44
N LEU A 11 4.98 43.05 22.17
CA LEU A 11 3.67 42.63 21.67
C LEU A 11 3.49 41.11 21.75
N LEU A 12 4.54 40.35 21.41
CA LEU A 12 4.54 38.89 21.52
C LEU A 12 4.39 38.44 22.98
N ALA A 13 5.14 39.08 23.90
CA ALA A 13 5.03 38.79 25.33
C ALA A 13 3.63 39.11 25.87
N ALA A 14 3.03 40.24 25.47
CA ALA A 14 1.67 40.61 25.86
C ALA A 14 0.62 39.61 25.33
N LEU A 15 0.77 39.13 24.09
CA LEU A 15 -0.10 38.11 23.51
C LEU A 15 0.01 36.78 24.28
N VAL A 16 1.23 36.32 24.56
CA VAL A 16 1.46 35.08 25.33
C VAL A 16 0.89 35.19 26.73
N LEU A 17 1.11 36.30 27.44
CA LEU A 17 0.57 36.52 28.78
C LEU A 17 -0.97 36.52 28.79
N THR A 18 -1.58 37.14 27.78
CA THR A 18 -3.04 37.17 27.63
C THR A 18 -3.60 35.78 27.36
N ASN A 19 -2.97 35.01 26.48
CA ASN A 19 -3.37 33.64 26.15
C ASN A 19 -3.20 32.68 27.34
N VAL A 20 -2.11 32.83 28.11
CA VAL A 20 -1.89 32.06 29.34
C VAL A 20 -2.93 32.41 30.40
N TRP A 21 -3.26 33.70 30.58
CA TRP A 21 -4.31 34.12 31.49
C TRP A 21 -5.68 33.55 31.09
N ALA A 22 -6.04 33.65 29.80
CA ALA A 22 -7.30 33.12 29.28
C ALA A 22 -7.37 31.59 29.42
N THR A 23 -6.28 30.88 29.13
CA THR A 23 -6.16 29.42 29.32
C THR A 23 -6.35 29.04 30.79
N ARG A 24 -5.69 29.75 31.72
CA ARG A 24 -5.86 29.52 33.16
C ARG A 24 -7.29 29.77 33.63
N ARG A 25 -7.97 30.77 33.07
CA ARG A 25 -9.39 31.07 33.36
C ARG A 25 -10.30 29.95 32.88
N VAL A 26 -10.08 29.43 31.68
CA VAL A 26 -10.83 28.28 31.13
C VAL A 26 -10.55 27.01 31.95
N LEU A 27 -9.30 26.75 32.34
CA LEU A 27 -8.96 25.58 33.15
C LEU A 27 -9.61 25.59 34.53
N ARG A 28 -9.81 26.77 35.13
CA ARG A 28 -10.46 26.96 36.44
C ARG A 28 -12.00 26.96 36.39
N SER A 29 -12.62 26.95 35.20
CA SER A 29 -14.08 26.86 35.11
C SER A 29 -14.56 25.43 35.41
N HIS A 30 -15.78 25.30 35.93
CA HIS A 30 -16.42 24.01 36.27
C HIS A 30 -16.95 23.24 35.04
N GLU A 31 -16.58 23.65 33.82
CA GLU A 31 -16.89 22.92 32.59
C GLU A 31 -16.02 21.65 32.47
N PHE A 32 -16.62 20.52 32.09
CA PHE A 32 -15.96 19.23 31.88
C PHE A 32 -16.02 18.78 30.41
N GLY A 33 -14.94 18.15 29.93
CA GLY A 33 -14.89 17.45 28.65
C GLY A 33 -14.42 18.26 27.42
N ASN A 34 -14.79 17.79 26.22
CA ASN A 34 -14.26 18.23 24.92
C ASN A 34 -14.39 19.73 24.63
N ARG A 35 -15.40 20.40 25.20
CA ARG A 35 -15.59 21.86 25.06
C ARG A 35 -14.43 22.66 25.65
N LYS A 36 -13.86 22.18 26.75
CA LYS A 36 -12.71 22.81 27.41
C LYS A 36 -11.46 22.72 26.55
N ALA A 37 -11.23 21.55 25.94
CA ALA A 37 -10.12 21.32 25.01
C ALA A 37 -10.25 22.21 23.76
N LEU A 38 -11.46 22.31 23.19
CA LEU A 38 -11.75 23.18 22.05
C LEU A 38 -11.52 24.66 22.35
N MET A 39 -11.93 25.15 23.52
CA MET A 39 -11.70 26.55 23.92
C MET A 39 -10.21 26.84 24.13
N VAL A 40 -9.46 25.91 24.72
CA VAL A 40 -8.00 26.05 24.87
C VAL A 40 -7.31 26.06 23.51
N MET A 41 -7.67 25.17 22.59
CA MET A 41 -7.13 25.19 21.22
C MET A 41 -7.47 26.48 20.48
N GLY A 42 -8.71 26.99 20.61
CA GLY A 42 -9.13 28.24 20.01
C GLY A 42 -8.30 29.45 20.45
N ILE A 43 -7.94 29.54 21.74
CA ILE A 43 -7.11 30.63 22.28
C ILE A 43 -5.73 30.71 21.60
N TRP A 44 -5.16 29.56 21.24
CA TRP A 44 -3.80 29.50 20.69
C TRP A 44 -3.73 29.47 19.16
N ILE A 45 -4.78 29.00 18.47
CA ILE A 45 -4.75 28.80 17.02
C ILE A 45 -5.36 29.98 16.25
N LEU A 46 -6.48 30.55 16.72
CA LEU A 46 -7.16 31.64 16.01
C LEU A 46 -6.26 32.83 15.65
N PRO A 47 -5.34 33.30 16.52
CA PRO A 47 -4.50 34.45 16.22
C PRO A 47 -3.57 34.24 15.01
N PHE A 48 -3.29 32.99 14.63
CA PHE A 48 -2.38 32.65 13.54
C PHE A 48 -3.11 32.10 12.30
N LEU A 49 -4.40 31.78 12.43
CA LEU A 49 -5.19 31.16 11.36
C LEU A 49 -5.27 32.05 10.11
N GLY A 50 -5.39 33.37 10.27
CA GLY A 50 -5.40 34.31 9.15
C GLY A 50 -4.06 34.40 8.39
N ALA A 51 -2.93 34.35 9.11
CA ALA A 51 -1.60 34.34 8.49
C ALA A 51 -1.30 33.00 7.79
N PHE A 52 -1.78 31.90 8.37
CA PHE A 52 -1.72 30.59 7.75
C PHE A 52 -2.53 30.55 6.45
N MET A 53 -3.77 31.03 6.46
CA MET A 53 -4.61 31.12 5.26
C MET A 53 -3.99 32.03 4.18
N ALA A 54 -3.44 33.19 4.56
CA ALA A 54 -2.81 34.11 3.62
C ALA A 54 -1.60 33.47 2.91
N ARG A 55 -0.82 32.64 3.60
CA ARG A 55 0.33 31.91 3.02
C ARG A 55 -0.08 30.83 2.01
N TYR A 56 -1.27 30.26 2.16
CA TYR A 56 -1.79 29.22 1.27
C TYR A 56 -2.64 29.77 0.12
N GLN A 57 -3.35 30.88 0.33
CA GLN A 57 -4.20 31.50 -0.71
C GLN A 57 -3.45 32.49 -1.60
N PHE A 58 -2.31 33.03 -1.15
CA PHE A 58 -1.50 33.98 -1.91
C PHE A 58 -0.05 33.49 -2.00
N ALA A 59 0.17 32.45 -2.81
CA ALA A 59 1.52 32.06 -3.22
C ALA A 59 2.15 33.20 -4.06
N PRO A 60 3.47 33.44 -3.97
CA PRO A 60 4.13 34.48 -4.75
C PRO A 60 4.16 34.13 -6.25
N PRO A 61 4.24 35.12 -7.16
CA PRO A 61 4.23 34.91 -8.61
C PRO A 61 5.41 34.04 -9.08
N GLU A 62 5.19 33.26 -10.14
CA GLU A 62 6.04 32.17 -10.65
C GLU A 62 7.47 32.52 -11.08
N ASP A 63 7.88 33.79 -11.12
CA ASP A 63 9.15 34.22 -11.72
C ASP A 63 10.42 33.95 -10.89
N SER A 64 10.35 33.11 -9.85
CA SER A 64 11.49 32.82 -8.97
C SER A 64 11.70 31.32 -8.72
N ARG A 65 11.65 30.50 -9.77
CA ARG A 65 12.19 29.13 -9.72
C ARG A 65 13.36 28.97 -10.69
N PRO A 66 14.55 28.55 -10.23
CA PRO A 66 15.62 28.17 -11.14
C PRO A 66 15.17 26.97 -11.98
N ALA A 67 15.40 27.06 -13.29
CA ALA A 67 14.94 26.10 -14.29
C ALA A 67 15.36 24.68 -13.94
N ALA A 68 14.40 23.89 -13.44
CA ALA A 68 14.51 22.44 -13.42
C ALA A 68 14.40 21.94 -14.86
N LEU A 69 15.31 21.04 -15.25
CA LEU A 69 15.29 20.34 -16.53
C LEU A 69 13.88 19.84 -16.84
N ALA A 70 13.24 20.44 -17.84
CA ALA A 70 11.94 20.03 -18.32
C ALA A 70 12.07 18.63 -18.94
N LEU A 71 11.47 17.63 -18.29
CA LEU A 71 11.10 16.37 -18.94
C LEU A 71 9.87 16.63 -19.82
N PRO A 72 9.72 15.94 -20.96
CA PRO A 72 8.65 16.24 -21.91
C PRO A 72 7.28 16.03 -21.27
N VAL A 73 6.55 17.13 -21.09
CA VAL A 73 5.11 17.10 -20.79
C VAL A 73 4.43 16.77 -22.11
N GLN A 74 4.05 15.50 -22.32
CA GLN A 74 3.15 15.16 -23.42
C GLN A 74 1.72 15.55 -23.04
N GLY A 75 1.40 16.84 -23.23
CA GLY A 75 0.02 17.36 -23.31
C GLY A 75 -0.60 17.13 -24.68
N GLY A 76 -0.41 15.95 -25.27
CA GLY A 76 -1.04 15.55 -26.53
C GLY A 76 -2.40 14.89 -26.29
N GLU A 77 -3.28 14.90 -27.29
CA GLU A 77 -4.46 14.03 -27.33
C GLU A 77 -4.08 12.62 -26.88
N GLN A 78 -4.72 12.11 -25.84
CA GLN A 78 -4.42 10.77 -25.36
C GLN A 78 -4.86 9.75 -26.41
N PRO A 79 -4.05 8.71 -26.69
CA PRO A 79 -4.36 7.76 -27.75
C PRO A 79 -5.67 7.02 -27.45
N PRO A 80 -6.44 6.65 -28.50
CA PRO A 80 -7.64 5.84 -28.35
C PRO A 80 -7.29 4.45 -27.82
N ALA A 81 -8.25 3.79 -27.15
CA ALA A 81 -8.05 2.41 -26.70
C ALA A 81 -7.81 1.46 -27.89
N PRO A 82 -6.68 0.73 -27.92
CA PRO A 82 -6.33 -0.13 -29.04
C PRO A 82 -7.27 -1.34 -29.10
N GLN A 83 -7.67 -1.71 -30.31
CA GLN A 83 -8.52 -2.88 -30.54
C GLN A 83 -7.71 -4.17 -30.71
N VAL A 84 -6.48 -4.03 -31.21
CA VAL A 84 -5.58 -5.13 -31.48
C VAL A 84 -4.17 -4.72 -31.05
N LEU A 85 -3.47 -5.59 -30.33
CA LEU A 85 -2.06 -5.43 -30.01
C LEU A 85 -1.23 -6.15 -31.06
N ARG A 86 -0.16 -5.48 -31.51
CA ARG A 86 0.78 -6.03 -32.50
C ARG A 86 2.18 -5.85 -31.94
N MET A 87 2.93 -6.95 -31.89
CA MET A 87 4.34 -6.97 -31.51
C MET A 87 5.08 -7.90 -32.47
N ALA A 88 6.31 -7.55 -32.83
CA ALA A 88 7.11 -8.37 -33.73
C ALA A 88 7.33 -9.77 -33.15
N GLY A 89 7.08 -10.80 -33.96
CA GLY A 89 7.23 -12.20 -33.53
C GLY A 89 6.05 -12.78 -32.73
N LEU A 90 4.97 -12.01 -32.53
CA LEU A 90 3.71 -12.51 -31.98
C LEU A 90 2.58 -12.37 -32.98
N GLU A 91 1.64 -13.32 -32.92
CA GLU A 91 0.34 -13.17 -33.58
C GLU A 91 -0.43 -11.98 -32.99
N PRO A 92 -1.31 -11.30 -33.76
CA PRO A 92 -2.07 -10.17 -33.25
C PRO A 92 -3.02 -10.60 -32.11
N PHE A 93 -3.06 -9.82 -31.04
CA PHE A 93 -3.96 -10.06 -29.90
C PHE A 93 -5.16 -9.11 -29.98
N THR A 94 -6.36 -9.64 -30.23
CA THR A 94 -7.59 -8.82 -30.29
C THR A 94 -8.10 -8.52 -28.89
N VAL A 95 -7.85 -7.30 -28.41
CA VAL A 95 -8.12 -6.91 -27.02
C VAL A 95 -9.58 -7.10 -26.65
N ARG A 96 -10.52 -6.71 -27.52
CA ARG A 96 -11.96 -6.80 -27.23
C ARG A 96 -12.45 -8.22 -26.98
N ASP A 97 -11.87 -9.20 -27.66
CA ASP A 97 -12.28 -10.60 -27.52
C ASP A 97 -11.90 -11.16 -26.13
N HIS A 98 -10.98 -10.48 -25.45
CA HIS A 98 -10.45 -10.82 -24.13
C HIS A 98 -10.85 -9.80 -23.05
N LEU A 99 -11.80 -8.92 -23.35
CA LEU A 99 -12.39 -8.02 -22.35
C LEU A 99 -13.79 -8.52 -21.98
N SER A 100 -14.03 -8.68 -20.68
CA SER A 100 -15.37 -8.81 -20.11
C SER A 100 -15.77 -7.51 -19.42
N ALA A 101 -17.06 -7.26 -19.23
CA ALA A 101 -17.54 -6.09 -18.50
C ALA A 101 -18.68 -6.46 -17.54
N PRO A 102 -18.43 -7.32 -16.53
CA PRO A 102 -19.49 -7.86 -15.67
C PRO A 102 -20.27 -6.78 -14.90
N ALA A 103 -19.63 -5.65 -14.59
CA ALA A 103 -20.27 -4.49 -13.97
C ALA A 103 -20.30 -3.26 -14.89
N GLY A 104 -20.11 -3.41 -16.21
CA GLY A 104 -20.00 -2.28 -17.13
C GLY A 104 -18.61 -1.62 -17.18
N LEU A 105 -17.68 -2.04 -16.33
CA LEU A 105 -16.26 -1.68 -16.41
C LEU A 105 -15.45 -2.85 -16.99
N PRO A 106 -14.45 -2.59 -17.86
CA PRO A 106 -13.70 -3.63 -18.53
C PRO A 106 -12.72 -4.36 -17.59
N LEU A 107 -12.77 -5.68 -17.63
CA LEU A 107 -11.79 -6.60 -17.04
C LEU A 107 -11.11 -7.39 -18.15
N MET A 108 -9.79 -7.44 -18.10
CA MET A 108 -8.96 -8.22 -19.02
C MET A 108 -8.91 -9.68 -18.57
N ASP A 109 -8.99 -10.59 -19.53
CA ASP A 109 -8.54 -11.98 -19.37
C ASP A 109 -7.00 -12.01 -19.31
N TRP A 110 -6.48 -11.88 -18.10
CA TRP A 110 -5.03 -11.88 -17.85
C TRP A 110 -4.38 -13.21 -18.20
N GLN A 111 -5.09 -14.33 -18.09
CA GLN A 111 -4.55 -15.64 -18.46
C GLN A 111 -4.32 -15.74 -19.97
N ALA A 112 -5.26 -15.24 -20.77
CA ALA A 112 -5.08 -15.14 -22.22
C ALA A 112 -3.93 -14.20 -22.59
N LEU A 113 -3.82 -13.05 -21.91
CA LEU A 113 -2.72 -12.12 -22.14
C LEU A 113 -1.35 -12.74 -21.78
N ASP A 114 -1.24 -13.39 -20.62
CA ASP A 114 -0.01 -14.06 -20.18
C ASP A 114 0.38 -15.20 -21.12
N HIS A 115 -0.61 -15.98 -21.60
CA HIS A 115 -0.38 -17.02 -22.59
C HIS A 115 0.15 -16.44 -23.91
N TRP A 116 -0.45 -15.36 -24.41
CA TRP A 116 -0.01 -14.68 -25.62
C TRP A 116 1.40 -14.08 -25.46
N ALA A 117 1.65 -13.36 -24.37
CA ALA A 117 2.94 -12.75 -24.06
C ALA A 117 4.06 -13.79 -23.83
N GLY A 118 3.71 -14.96 -23.29
CA GLY A 118 4.62 -16.08 -23.08
C GLY A 118 5.13 -16.73 -24.38
N GLN A 119 4.50 -16.44 -25.53
CA GLN A 119 5.00 -16.87 -26.84
C GLN A 119 6.10 -15.96 -27.39
N ALA A 120 6.42 -14.86 -26.71
CA ALA A 120 7.41 -13.91 -27.19
C ALA A 120 8.83 -14.53 -27.16
N PRO A 121 9.72 -14.14 -28.10
CA PRO A 121 10.99 -14.82 -28.29
C PRO A 121 12.00 -14.60 -27.16
N THR A 122 11.78 -13.59 -26.32
CA THR A 122 12.70 -13.20 -25.23
C THR A 122 11.91 -12.77 -23.99
N PRO A 123 12.47 -12.91 -22.78
CA PRO A 123 11.84 -12.40 -21.55
C PRO A 123 11.55 -10.89 -21.59
N GLU A 124 12.41 -10.12 -22.23
CA GLU A 124 12.22 -8.68 -22.42
C GLU A 124 10.99 -8.41 -23.30
N ALA A 125 10.84 -9.14 -24.41
CA ALA A 125 9.66 -9.05 -25.26
C ALA A 125 8.39 -9.52 -24.56
N THR A 126 8.46 -10.55 -23.70
CA THR A 126 7.32 -10.95 -22.84
C THR A 126 6.93 -9.81 -21.89
N THR A 127 7.90 -9.14 -21.28
CA THR A 127 7.65 -8.00 -20.38
C THR A 127 7.01 -6.83 -21.13
N GLU A 128 7.49 -6.53 -22.34
CA GLU A 128 6.91 -5.51 -23.21
C GLU A 128 5.48 -5.86 -23.65
N ALA A 129 5.22 -7.12 -24.03
CA ALA A 129 3.89 -7.60 -24.38
C ALA A 129 2.88 -7.45 -23.23
N ILE A 130 3.28 -7.83 -22.01
CA ILE A 130 2.46 -7.66 -20.80
C ILE A 130 2.21 -6.17 -20.55
N ALA A 131 3.24 -5.32 -20.66
CA ALA A 131 3.10 -3.88 -20.48
C ALA A 131 2.14 -3.25 -21.50
N LEU A 132 2.18 -3.70 -22.77
CA LEU A 132 1.25 -3.30 -23.82
C LEU A 132 -0.19 -3.72 -23.49
N GLY A 133 -0.39 -4.94 -23.01
CA GLY A 133 -1.70 -5.45 -22.59
C GLY A 133 -2.28 -4.67 -21.41
N ARG A 134 -1.48 -4.43 -20.36
CA ARG A 134 -1.87 -3.60 -19.20
C ARG A 134 -2.26 -2.18 -19.65
N ARG A 135 -1.45 -1.57 -20.51
CA ARG A 135 -1.74 -0.24 -21.06
C ARG A 135 -3.03 -0.23 -21.87
N ALA A 136 -3.27 -1.23 -22.70
CA ALA A 136 -4.49 -1.35 -23.48
C ALA A 136 -5.73 -1.45 -22.60
N TRP A 137 -5.69 -2.32 -21.58
CA TRP A 137 -6.75 -2.44 -20.59
C TRP A 137 -7.05 -1.10 -19.90
N LEU A 138 -6.03 -0.37 -19.46
CA LEU A 138 -6.20 0.94 -18.82
C LEU A 138 -6.85 1.98 -19.75
N LEU A 139 -6.56 1.95 -21.05
CA LEU A 139 -7.20 2.83 -22.02
C LEU A 139 -8.68 2.47 -22.23
N HIS A 140 -9.02 1.17 -22.26
CA HIS A 140 -10.44 0.76 -22.29
C HIS A 140 -11.16 1.13 -21.00
N LEU A 141 -10.50 0.98 -19.84
CA LEU A 141 -11.05 1.37 -18.54
C LEU A 141 -11.28 2.88 -18.47
N ARG A 142 -10.34 3.69 -18.95
CA ARG A 142 -10.50 5.14 -19.13
C ARG A 142 -11.76 5.46 -19.94
N ASP A 143 -11.89 4.85 -21.11
CA ASP A 143 -12.99 5.12 -22.04
C ASP A 143 -14.35 4.69 -21.44
N ALA A 144 -14.38 3.65 -20.62
CA ALA A 144 -15.58 3.19 -19.90
C ALA A 144 -15.98 4.09 -18.72
N ILE A 145 -15.01 4.63 -17.97
CA ILE A 145 -15.27 5.54 -16.84
C ILE A 145 -15.67 6.93 -17.34
N GLY A 146 -14.91 7.49 -18.29
CA GLY A 146 -15.25 8.77 -18.90
C GLY A 146 -14.04 9.65 -19.27
N PRO A 147 -14.30 10.75 -20.00
CA PRO A 147 -13.26 11.59 -20.60
C PRO A 147 -12.43 12.41 -19.60
N HIS A 148 -12.87 12.50 -18.35
CA HIS A 148 -12.15 13.17 -17.26
C HIS A 148 -10.99 12.31 -16.71
N MET A 149 -10.95 11.02 -17.05
CA MET A 149 -9.86 10.14 -16.67
C MET A 149 -8.70 10.24 -17.67
N HIS A 150 -7.48 10.28 -17.14
CA HIS A 150 -6.26 10.38 -17.91
C HIS A 150 -5.29 9.27 -17.52
N LEU A 151 -4.70 8.63 -18.53
CA LEU A 151 -3.61 7.69 -18.33
C LEU A 151 -2.28 8.45 -18.36
N HIS A 152 -1.62 8.54 -17.21
CA HIS A 152 -0.27 9.05 -17.07
C HIS A 152 0.72 7.91 -17.03
N GLU A 153 1.81 8.02 -17.79
CA GLU A 153 2.80 6.97 -17.92
C GLU A 153 4.19 7.49 -17.52
N SER A 154 4.93 6.70 -16.75
CA SER A 154 6.35 6.89 -16.48
C SER A 154 7.12 5.60 -16.80
N ALA A 155 8.41 5.57 -16.48
CA ALA A 155 9.22 4.36 -16.62
C ALA A 155 8.75 3.22 -15.70
N ASP A 156 8.25 3.54 -14.50
CA ASP A 156 7.98 2.57 -13.44
C ASP A 156 6.48 2.40 -13.10
N VAL A 157 5.61 3.28 -13.58
CA VAL A 157 4.18 3.24 -13.23
C VAL A 157 3.25 3.73 -14.34
N HIS A 158 2.09 3.08 -14.44
CA HIS A 158 0.89 3.57 -15.10
C HIS A 158 -0.08 4.11 -14.05
N ILE A 159 -0.56 5.34 -14.23
CA ILE A 159 -1.53 5.99 -13.34
C ILE A 159 -2.76 6.35 -14.17
N LEU A 160 -3.89 5.70 -13.92
CA LEU A 160 -5.18 6.10 -14.49
C LEU A 160 -5.93 6.93 -13.44
N SER A 161 -6.15 8.21 -13.72
CA SER A 161 -6.67 9.15 -12.71
C SER A 161 -7.33 10.39 -13.29
N PRO A 162 -8.18 11.09 -12.53
CA PRO A 162 -8.67 12.43 -12.86
C PRO A 162 -7.68 13.55 -12.45
N LEU A 163 -6.47 13.19 -11.98
CA LEU A 163 -5.53 14.13 -11.41
C LEU A 163 -4.96 15.08 -12.47
N GLU A 164 -4.67 16.31 -12.06
CA GLU A 164 -3.92 17.25 -12.89
C GLU A 164 -2.50 16.69 -13.18
N PRO A 165 -1.94 16.96 -14.38
CA PRO A 165 -0.64 16.40 -14.77
C PRO A 165 0.50 16.60 -13.76
N PRO A 166 0.65 17.76 -13.09
CA PRO A 166 1.70 17.94 -12.08
C PRO A 166 1.53 17.01 -10.86
N VAL A 167 0.28 16.75 -10.44
CA VAL A 167 -0.02 15.86 -9.31
C VAL A 167 0.24 14.41 -9.69
N ALA A 168 -0.21 13.99 -10.88
CA ALA A 168 0.08 12.65 -11.41
C ALA A 168 1.61 12.42 -11.56
N GLN A 169 2.35 13.43 -12.02
CA GLN A 169 3.81 13.36 -12.12
C GLN A 169 4.48 13.24 -10.75
N ALA A 170 4.02 14.01 -9.75
CA ALA A 170 4.52 13.91 -8.39
C ALA A 170 4.26 12.52 -7.80
N MET A 171 3.08 11.94 -8.04
CA MET A 171 2.73 10.59 -7.62
C MET A 171 3.59 9.53 -8.31
N ALA A 172 3.84 9.66 -9.62
CA ALA A 172 4.75 8.75 -10.33
C ALA A 172 6.18 8.81 -9.77
N GLY A 173 6.65 10.01 -9.45
CA GLY A 173 7.92 10.22 -8.77
C GLY A 173 7.96 9.60 -7.37
N TYR A 174 6.86 9.64 -6.63
CA TYR A 174 6.73 8.98 -5.33
C TYR A 174 6.85 7.45 -5.47
N VAL A 175 6.04 6.83 -6.34
CA VAL A 175 6.08 5.38 -6.62
C VAL A 175 7.49 4.92 -7.00
N THR A 176 8.15 5.66 -7.91
CA THR A 176 9.52 5.38 -8.35
C THR A 176 10.50 5.39 -7.17
N LYS A 177 10.44 6.43 -6.33
CA LYS A 177 11.29 6.54 -5.14
C LYS A 177 10.99 5.43 -4.13
N THR A 178 9.73 5.06 -3.95
CA THR A 178 9.32 3.99 -3.05
C THR A 178 9.85 2.64 -3.51
N ARG A 179 9.76 2.30 -4.81
CA ARG A 179 10.40 1.10 -5.39
C ARG A 179 11.90 1.05 -5.10
N GLN A 180 12.61 2.15 -5.30
CA GLN A 180 14.05 2.25 -4.99
C GLN A 180 14.36 2.11 -3.49
N ARG A 181 13.46 2.56 -2.62
CA ARG A 181 13.61 2.39 -1.17
C ARG A 181 13.34 0.95 -0.74
N ILE A 182 12.30 0.32 -1.28
CA ILE A 182 11.98 -1.11 -1.05
C ILE A 182 13.16 -1.98 -1.49
N ALA A 183 13.68 -1.79 -2.70
CA ALA A 183 14.83 -2.54 -3.20
C ALA A 183 16.08 -2.44 -2.28
N ARG A 184 16.26 -1.29 -1.62
CA ARG A 184 17.34 -1.08 -0.64
C ARG A 184 17.06 -1.70 0.73
N VAL A 185 15.82 -1.57 1.22
CA VAL A 185 15.41 -2.11 2.54
C VAL A 185 15.38 -3.63 2.52
N LEU A 186 15.00 -4.22 1.38
CA LEU A 186 14.87 -5.64 1.16
C LEU A 186 15.98 -6.17 0.23
N ASP A 187 17.21 -5.68 0.42
CA ASP A 187 18.36 -6.06 -0.41
C ASP A 187 18.55 -7.58 -0.48
N GLY A 188 18.73 -8.10 -1.70
CA GLY A 188 18.81 -9.54 -1.97
C GLY A 188 17.49 -10.30 -1.93
N VAL A 189 16.37 -9.67 -1.55
CA VAL A 189 15.03 -10.30 -1.46
C VAL A 189 14.05 -9.67 -2.45
N ALA A 190 13.94 -8.34 -2.50
CA ALA A 190 13.02 -7.65 -3.42
C ALA A 190 13.53 -7.69 -4.86
N ARG A 191 12.61 -7.90 -5.82
CA ARG A 191 12.90 -7.77 -7.26
C ARG A 191 11.83 -6.94 -7.95
N PHE A 192 12.28 -5.92 -8.66
CA PHE A 192 11.48 -5.23 -9.66
C PHE A 192 12.12 -5.51 -11.02
N ASN A 193 11.40 -6.18 -11.91
CA ASN A 193 11.96 -6.49 -13.23
C ASN A 193 12.11 -5.20 -14.05
N PRO A 194 13.22 -5.01 -14.79
CA PRO A 194 13.35 -3.89 -15.71
C PRO A 194 12.17 -3.86 -16.70
N GLY A 195 11.57 -2.70 -16.89
CA GLY A 195 10.40 -2.53 -17.76
C GLY A 195 9.05 -2.90 -17.13
N GLU A 196 9.05 -3.53 -15.95
CA GLU A 196 7.81 -3.82 -15.24
C GLU A 196 7.25 -2.57 -14.56
N LYS A 197 6.06 -2.16 -14.99
CA LYS A 197 5.34 -1.02 -14.44
C LYS A 197 4.31 -1.44 -13.41
N SER A 198 4.29 -0.74 -12.29
CA SER A 198 3.19 -0.79 -11.33
C SER A 198 1.95 -0.10 -11.93
N VAL A 199 0.76 -0.46 -11.46
CA VAL A 199 -0.49 0.18 -11.89
C VAL A 199 -1.17 0.81 -10.69
N LEU A 200 -1.54 2.09 -10.82
CA LEU A 200 -2.30 2.85 -9.83
C LEU A 200 -3.56 3.42 -10.48
N LEU A 201 -4.71 3.11 -9.90
CA LEU A 201 -6.01 3.67 -10.24
C LEU A 201 -6.40 4.66 -9.14
N VAL A 202 -6.58 5.93 -9.50
CA VAL A 202 -7.09 6.95 -8.59
C VAL A 202 -8.49 7.31 -9.06
N LEU A 203 -9.49 6.98 -8.26
CA LEU A 203 -10.92 7.15 -8.58
C LEU A 203 -11.47 8.39 -7.87
N GLU A 204 -12.35 9.12 -8.55
CA GLU A 204 -12.85 10.42 -8.05
C GLU A 204 -13.85 10.31 -6.90
N SER A 205 -14.51 9.16 -6.75
CA SER A 205 -15.57 8.96 -5.76
C SER A 205 -15.52 7.57 -5.12
N GLU A 206 -16.04 7.48 -3.90
CA GLU A 206 -16.24 6.20 -3.21
C GLU A 206 -17.19 5.28 -3.98
N GLU A 207 -18.21 5.82 -4.64
CA GLU A 207 -19.16 5.05 -5.45
C GLU A 207 -18.45 4.33 -6.61
N LEU A 208 -17.60 5.05 -7.36
CA LEU A 208 -16.82 4.44 -8.44
C LEU A 208 -15.80 3.45 -7.89
N TYR A 209 -15.22 3.72 -6.73
CA TYR A 209 -14.32 2.80 -6.04
C TYR A 209 -15.03 1.47 -5.71
N TYR A 210 -16.16 1.50 -5.02
CA TYR A 210 -16.91 0.28 -4.70
C TYR A 210 -17.45 -0.42 -5.95
N HIS A 211 -17.86 0.35 -6.96
CA HIS A 211 -18.29 -0.22 -8.23
C HIS A 211 -17.15 -0.96 -8.95
N TYR A 212 -15.95 -0.38 -8.97
CA TYR A 212 -14.76 -1.01 -9.54
C TYR A 212 -14.37 -2.26 -8.75
N VAL A 213 -14.22 -2.11 -7.43
CA VAL A 213 -13.76 -3.15 -6.51
C VAL A 213 -14.73 -4.33 -6.44
N GLY A 214 -16.04 -4.07 -6.44
CA GLY A 214 -17.08 -5.11 -6.36
C GLY A 214 -17.00 -6.15 -7.48
N GLN A 215 -16.36 -5.85 -8.61
CA GLN A 215 -16.12 -6.81 -9.68
C GLN A 215 -15.25 -8.01 -9.28
N PHE A 216 -14.47 -7.88 -8.21
CA PHE A 216 -13.56 -8.92 -7.73
C PHE A 216 -14.14 -9.72 -6.55
N TYR A 217 -15.36 -9.39 -6.10
CA TYR A 217 -16.03 -10.04 -4.98
C TYR A 217 -17.36 -10.68 -5.44
N PRO A 218 -17.39 -11.99 -5.71
CA PRO A 218 -18.58 -12.68 -6.20
C PRO A 218 -19.72 -12.77 -5.15
N ASP A 219 -19.38 -12.70 -3.86
CA ASP A 219 -20.34 -12.76 -2.76
C ASP A 219 -20.29 -11.43 -1.98
N GLY A 220 -21.42 -10.73 -1.87
CA GLY A 220 -21.49 -9.45 -1.15
C GLY A 220 -21.00 -9.59 0.30
N GLY A 221 -20.17 -8.66 0.75
CA GLY A 221 -19.65 -8.57 2.12
C GLY A 221 -19.63 -7.13 2.62
N GLU A 222 -19.63 -6.95 3.95
CA GLU A 222 -19.36 -5.64 4.55
C GLU A 222 -17.89 -5.27 4.31
N PHE A 223 -17.66 -4.27 3.47
CA PHE A 223 -16.32 -3.79 3.16
C PHE A 223 -15.87 -2.85 4.27
N ALA A 224 -14.68 -3.10 4.84
CA ALA A 224 -14.04 -2.12 5.69
C ALA A 224 -13.74 -0.85 4.87
N PHE A 225 -13.96 0.32 5.47
CA PHE A 225 -13.57 1.61 4.89
C PHE A 225 -12.05 1.68 4.75
N SER A 226 -11.49 1.17 3.65
CA SER A 226 -10.09 1.38 3.30
C SER A 226 -10.00 2.53 2.29
N GLY A 227 -9.11 3.49 2.54
CA GLY A 227 -8.83 4.59 1.60
C GLY A 227 -8.06 4.14 0.34
N GLY A 228 -7.92 2.83 0.16
CA GLY A 228 -7.25 2.17 -0.93
C GLY A 228 -7.21 0.66 -0.76
N MET A 229 -7.02 -0.09 -1.85
CA MET A 229 -6.90 -1.55 -1.83
C MET A 229 -5.97 -2.02 -2.95
N PHE A 230 -5.27 -3.12 -2.71
CA PHE A 230 -4.52 -3.82 -3.75
C PHE A 230 -5.27 -5.03 -4.26
N ILE A 231 -5.24 -5.16 -5.59
CA ILE A 231 -5.90 -6.22 -6.31
C ILE A 231 -4.86 -6.99 -7.10
N HIS A 232 -4.71 -8.27 -6.76
CA HIS A 232 -3.90 -9.20 -7.53
C HIS A 232 -4.79 -10.30 -8.09
N ASN A 233 -5.51 -9.99 -9.17
CA ASN A 233 -6.26 -10.94 -9.99
C ASN A 233 -5.67 -10.95 -11.40
N GLY A 234 -4.50 -11.57 -11.58
CA GLY A 234 -3.75 -11.61 -12.85
C GLY A 234 -2.94 -10.34 -13.19
N CYS A 235 -3.41 -9.16 -12.83
CA CYS A 235 -2.64 -7.92 -12.91
C CYS A 235 -2.60 -7.21 -11.55
N PRO A 236 -1.46 -7.23 -10.83
CA PRO A 236 -1.26 -6.45 -9.62
C PRO A 236 -1.50 -4.95 -9.84
N HIS A 237 -2.45 -4.36 -9.14
CA HIS A 237 -2.72 -2.93 -9.21
C HIS A 237 -3.31 -2.38 -7.92
N PHE A 238 -3.07 -1.09 -7.67
CA PHE A 238 -3.59 -0.35 -6.52
C PHE A 238 -4.78 0.49 -6.94
N VAL A 239 -5.82 0.55 -6.12
CA VAL A 239 -7.02 1.35 -6.36
C VAL A 239 -7.27 2.22 -5.14
N VAL A 240 -7.47 3.52 -5.34
CA VAL A 240 -7.66 4.50 -4.25
C VAL A 240 -8.69 5.55 -4.61
N VAL A 241 -9.29 6.17 -3.59
CA VAL A 241 -10.14 7.35 -3.76
C VAL A 241 -9.27 8.60 -3.69
N GLN A 242 -9.51 9.58 -4.58
CA GLN A 242 -8.74 10.81 -4.67
C GLN A 242 -8.70 11.59 -3.34
N ALA A 243 -9.79 11.56 -2.56
CA ALA A 243 -9.85 12.20 -1.25
C ALA A 243 -8.80 11.66 -0.26
N ASP A 244 -8.41 10.39 -0.40
CA ASP A 244 -7.48 9.70 0.48
C ASP A 244 -6.03 9.71 -0.03
N LEU A 245 -5.74 10.45 -1.11
CA LEU A 245 -4.39 10.52 -1.68
C LEU A 245 -3.34 11.05 -0.69
N SER A 246 -3.76 11.74 0.38
CA SER A 246 -2.85 12.21 1.43
C SER A 246 -2.46 11.14 2.47
N THR A 247 -3.21 10.03 2.54
CA THR A 247 -3.03 8.95 3.52
C THR A 247 -2.61 7.62 2.86
N ILE A 248 -2.46 7.63 1.54
CA ILE A 248 -2.16 6.47 0.69
C ILE A 248 -0.71 5.99 0.75
N GLU A 249 0.22 6.86 1.16
CA GLU A 249 1.65 6.57 1.13
C GLU A 249 2.03 5.23 1.80
N PRO A 250 1.52 4.90 3.02
CA PRO A 250 1.78 3.61 3.65
C PRO A 250 1.23 2.44 2.82
N VAL A 251 0.02 2.57 2.28
CA VAL A 251 -0.60 1.55 1.41
C VAL A 251 0.24 1.32 0.16
N ILE A 252 0.71 2.37 -0.53
CA ILE A 252 1.61 2.20 -1.68
C ILE A 252 2.89 1.46 -1.29
N ALA A 253 3.47 1.75 -0.11
CA ALA A 253 4.68 1.08 0.34
C ALA A 253 4.45 -0.40 0.68
N HIS A 254 3.34 -0.72 1.37
CA HIS A 254 2.92 -2.08 1.68
C HIS A 254 2.74 -2.89 0.39
N GLU A 255 1.98 -2.34 -0.55
CA GLU A 255 1.52 -3.09 -1.72
C GLU A 255 2.59 -3.19 -2.83
N LEU A 256 3.46 -2.18 -2.96
CA LEU A 256 4.68 -2.31 -3.77
C LEU A 256 5.65 -3.35 -3.19
N THR A 257 5.58 -3.64 -1.88
CA THR A 257 6.39 -4.69 -1.28
C THR A 257 5.92 -6.06 -1.75
N HIS A 258 4.62 -6.35 -1.72
CA HIS A 258 4.07 -7.58 -2.31
C HIS A 258 4.45 -7.73 -3.79
N SER A 259 4.34 -6.64 -4.57
CA SER A 259 4.76 -6.64 -5.98
C SER A 259 6.22 -7.09 -6.13
N ALA A 260 7.12 -6.57 -5.28
CA ALA A 260 8.54 -6.90 -5.29
C ALA A 260 8.88 -8.33 -4.84
N LEU A 261 7.97 -8.96 -4.09
CA LEU A 261 8.13 -10.29 -3.51
C LEU A 261 7.34 -11.38 -4.27
N SER A 262 6.45 -10.99 -5.17
CA SER A 262 5.54 -11.88 -5.91
C SER A 262 6.22 -13.08 -6.56
N TYR A 263 7.46 -12.92 -7.04
CA TYR A 263 8.24 -13.99 -7.66
C TYR A 263 8.65 -15.12 -6.70
N LEU A 264 8.67 -14.88 -5.39
CA LEU A 264 9.05 -15.86 -4.36
C LEU A 264 7.90 -16.77 -3.94
N ARG A 265 6.65 -16.34 -4.13
CA ARG A 265 5.45 -17.07 -3.65
C ARG A 265 5.57 -17.45 -2.17
N LEU A 266 5.90 -16.46 -1.33
CA LEU A 266 6.16 -16.63 0.11
C LEU A 266 4.93 -17.16 0.87
N PRO A 267 5.12 -17.85 2.01
CA PRO A 267 4.07 -18.04 3.01
C PRO A 267 3.40 -16.70 3.38
N THR A 268 2.08 -16.68 3.54
CA THR A 268 1.30 -15.46 3.80
C THR A 268 1.87 -14.67 4.98
N TRP A 269 2.16 -15.32 6.11
CA TRP A 269 2.71 -14.65 7.29
C TRP A 269 4.04 -13.93 7.01
N LEU A 270 4.87 -14.48 6.14
CA LEU A 270 6.18 -13.91 5.82
C LEU A 270 6.04 -12.76 4.83
N ASP A 271 5.15 -12.91 3.84
CA ASP A 271 4.83 -11.87 2.85
C ASP A 271 4.26 -10.63 3.55
N GLU A 272 3.24 -10.82 4.39
CA GLU A 272 2.61 -9.75 5.18
C GLU A 272 3.56 -9.13 6.19
N GLY A 273 4.32 -9.97 6.90
CA GLY A 273 5.31 -9.49 7.86
C GLY A 273 6.37 -8.61 7.19
N LEU A 274 6.81 -8.95 5.98
CA LEU A 274 7.72 -8.13 5.19
C LEU A 274 7.07 -6.82 4.71
N ALA A 275 5.82 -6.89 4.23
CA ALA A 275 5.08 -5.73 3.76
C ALA A 275 4.83 -4.71 4.89
N VAL A 276 4.29 -5.13 6.04
CA VAL A 276 4.05 -4.26 7.20
C VAL A 276 5.34 -3.65 7.75
N ASN A 277 6.41 -4.44 7.87
CA ASN A 277 7.70 -3.91 8.33
C ASN A 277 8.30 -2.92 7.34
N THR A 278 8.15 -3.16 6.03
CA THR A 278 8.63 -2.25 4.99
C THR A 278 7.83 -0.96 4.99
N GLU A 279 6.50 -1.03 5.07
CA GLU A 279 5.62 0.11 5.28
C GLU A 279 6.14 0.96 6.45
N HIS A 280 6.25 0.38 7.65
CA HIS A 280 6.69 1.08 8.85
C HIS A 280 8.06 1.74 8.69
N ARG A 281 9.01 1.08 8.02
CA ARG A 281 10.34 1.65 7.76
C ARG A 281 10.30 2.80 6.76
N LEU A 282 9.37 2.79 5.81
CA LEU A 282 9.32 3.78 4.74
C LEU A 282 8.45 5.00 5.08
N THR A 283 7.36 4.83 5.81
CA THR A 283 6.39 5.89 6.12
C THR A 283 6.33 6.24 7.60
N GLY A 284 7.05 5.49 8.44
CA GLY A 284 6.97 5.58 9.89
C GLY A 284 5.85 4.70 10.44
N ALA A 285 6.05 4.15 11.64
CA ALA A 285 5.04 3.37 12.31
C ALA A 285 3.84 4.25 12.69
N ARG A 286 2.63 3.83 12.29
CA ARG A 286 1.40 4.46 12.78
C ARG A 286 1.31 4.30 14.29
N ARG A 287 0.73 5.30 14.97
CA ARG A 287 0.45 5.17 16.40
C ARG A 287 -0.56 4.04 16.57
N PRO A 288 -0.22 2.98 17.34
CA PRO A 288 -1.14 1.88 17.52
C PRO A 288 -2.37 2.36 18.29
N ALA A 289 -3.55 1.90 17.88
CA ALA A 289 -4.81 2.21 18.56
C ALA A 289 -4.88 1.61 19.98
N GLN A 290 -4.07 0.58 20.24
CA GLN A 290 -3.97 -0.12 21.51
C GLN A 290 -2.54 -0.05 22.07
N THR A 291 -2.41 -0.19 23.39
CA THR A 291 -1.08 -0.27 24.01
C THR A 291 -0.42 -1.62 23.70
N PRO A 292 0.92 -1.70 23.70
CA PRO A 292 1.62 -2.97 23.51
C PRO A 292 1.20 -4.05 24.50
N GLN A 293 0.89 -3.67 25.75
CA GLN A 293 0.43 -4.62 26.78
C GLN A 293 -0.97 -5.18 26.48
N ALA A 294 -1.89 -4.35 25.97
CA ALA A 294 -3.22 -4.81 25.58
C ALA A 294 -3.13 -5.76 24.38
N MET A 295 -2.29 -5.45 23.38
CA MET A 295 -2.07 -6.35 22.24
C MET A 295 -1.47 -7.69 22.69
N HIS A 296 -0.48 -7.65 23.59
CA HIS A 296 0.11 -8.86 24.17
C HIS A 296 -0.94 -9.75 24.86
N GLN A 297 -1.83 -9.18 25.64
CA GLN A 297 -2.91 -9.94 26.30
C GLN A 297 -3.86 -10.59 25.28
N ARG A 298 -4.16 -9.92 24.17
CA ARG A 298 -4.98 -10.50 23.10
C ARG A 298 -4.27 -11.68 22.43
N HIS A 299 -2.97 -11.60 22.18
CA HIS A 299 -2.19 -12.72 21.68
C HIS A 299 -2.25 -13.94 22.61
N LEU A 300 -2.04 -13.73 23.92
CA LEU A 300 -2.10 -14.81 24.92
C LEU A 300 -3.49 -15.47 24.99
N ALA A 301 -4.56 -14.70 24.78
CA ALA A 301 -5.93 -15.20 24.85
C ALA A 301 -6.38 -15.89 23.54
N PHE A 302 -5.84 -15.46 22.40
CA PHE A 302 -6.30 -15.91 21.10
C PHE A 302 -5.57 -17.14 20.60
N TRP A 303 -4.22 -17.16 20.67
CA TRP A 303 -3.43 -18.20 20.04
C TRP A 303 -3.36 -19.49 20.86
N ASN A 304 -3.45 -20.62 20.18
CA ASN A 304 -3.28 -21.97 20.72
C ASN A 304 -2.74 -22.90 19.62
N ALA A 305 -2.45 -24.17 19.95
CA ALA A 305 -1.88 -25.12 18.99
C ALA A 305 -2.75 -25.41 17.74
N GLU A 306 -4.07 -25.16 17.80
CA GLU A 306 -4.97 -25.28 16.65
C GLU A 306 -4.94 -24.00 15.80
N ARG A 307 -5.22 -22.84 16.39
CA ARG A 307 -5.27 -21.55 15.67
C ARG A 307 -3.95 -21.13 15.06
N VAL A 308 -2.81 -21.51 15.66
CA VAL A 308 -1.50 -21.24 15.04
C VAL A 308 -1.36 -21.94 13.68
N GLN A 309 -2.09 -23.02 13.42
CA GLN A 309 -2.10 -23.64 12.09
C GLN A 309 -2.81 -22.76 11.06
N GLU A 310 -3.84 -22.00 11.45
CA GLU A 310 -4.47 -20.99 10.59
C GLU A 310 -3.52 -19.81 10.29
N PHE A 311 -2.58 -19.53 11.18
CA PHE A 311 -1.49 -18.57 10.93
C PHE A 311 -0.50 -19.10 9.89
N TRP A 312 -0.13 -20.38 10.01
CA TRP A 312 0.78 -21.02 9.07
C TRP A 312 0.19 -21.28 7.68
N SER A 313 -1.08 -21.67 7.60
CA SER A 313 -1.79 -21.85 6.33
C SER A 313 -2.11 -20.52 5.64
N GLY A 314 -2.20 -19.43 6.41
CA GLY A 314 -2.61 -18.10 5.97
C GLY A 314 -4.10 -17.80 6.18
N ASP A 315 -4.91 -18.78 6.58
CA ASP A 315 -6.37 -18.61 6.73
C ASP A 315 -6.75 -17.53 7.76
N SER A 316 -5.93 -17.39 8.82
CA SER A 316 -6.17 -16.40 9.88
C SER A 316 -6.09 -14.95 9.42
N PHE A 317 -5.42 -14.66 8.30
CA PHE A 317 -5.36 -13.34 7.67
C PHE A 317 -6.66 -12.94 6.97
N HIS A 318 -7.58 -13.89 6.75
CA HIS A 318 -8.88 -13.64 6.11
C HIS A 318 -10.06 -13.67 7.09
N ARG A 319 -9.79 -13.78 8.40
CA ARG A 319 -10.84 -13.80 9.42
C ARG A 319 -11.50 -12.43 9.55
N THR A 320 -12.79 -12.44 9.87
CA THR A 320 -13.58 -11.22 10.13
C THR A 320 -13.54 -10.80 11.61
N ASP A 321 -12.90 -11.59 12.47
CA ASP A 321 -12.73 -11.29 13.90
C ASP A 321 -11.31 -10.79 14.22
N ASP A 322 -11.01 -10.71 15.51
CA ASP A 322 -9.71 -10.30 16.06
C ASP A 322 -8.49 -11.06 15.48
N GLY A 323 -8.70 -12.26 14.94
CA GLY A 323 -7.64 -13.09 14.38
C GLY A 323 -6.88 -12.44 13.23
N ASN A 324 -7.55 -11.63 12.40
CA ASN A 324 -6.89 -10.91 11.31
C ASN A 324 -5.84 -9.93 11.88
N ALA A 325 -6.25 -9.01 12.75
CA ALA A 325 -5.34 -8.02 13.34
C ALA A 325 -4.18 -8.67 14.12
N LEU A 326 -4.44 -9.77 14.83
CA LEU A 326 -3.42 -10.52 15.55
C LEU A 326 -2.46 -11.27 14.62
N SER A 327 -2.91 -11.68 13.43
CA SER A 327 -2.04 -12.34 12.44
C SER A 327 -1.02 -11.34 11.87
N TYR A 328 -1.46 -10.15 11.49
CA TYR A 328 -0.58 -9.08 11.02
C TYR A 328 0.43 -8.65 12.10
N ASP A 329 0.00 -8.48 13.35
CA ASP A 329 0.94 -8.09 14.42
C ASP A 329 1.95 -9.19 14.73
N LEU A 330 1.53 -10.46 14.78
CA LEU A 330 2.43 -11.58 15.01
C LEU A 330 3.45 -11.75 13.87
N ALA A 331 2.99 -11.68 12.62
CA ALA A 331 3.84 -11.71 11.43
C ALA A 331 4.86 -10.57 11.43
N ARG A 332 4.41 -9.35 11.73
CA ARG A 332 5.27 -8.17 11.84
C ARG A 332 6.36 -8.39 12.90
N ILE A 333 6.01 -8.82 14.11
CA ILE A 333 6.98 -9.06 15.20
C ILE A 333 7.95 -10.17 14.80
N ALA A 334 7.45 -11.29 14.26
CA ALA A 334 8.28 -12.41 13.85
C ALA A 334 9.32 -11.98 12.80
N VAL A 335 8.89 -11.33 11.72
CA VAL A 335 9.79 -10.83 10.67
C VAL A 335 10.77 -9.80 11.21
N GLU A 336 10.32 -8.86 12.05
CA GLU A 336 11.20 -7.85 12.66
C GLU A 336 12.33 -8.49 13.47
N GLN A 337 12.03 -9.54 14.24
CA GLN A 337 13.01 -10.26 15.05
C GLN A 337 13.96 -11.12 14.21
N LEU A 338 13.41 -11.89 13.25
CA LEU A 338 14.20 -12.75 12.37
C LEU A 338 15.12 -11.95 11.45
N ALA A 339 14.69 -10.78 10.99
CA ALA A 339 15.45 -9.90 10.09
C ALA A 339 16.61 -9.14 10.77
N ARG A 340 16.87 -9.34 12.06
CA ARG A 340 18.01 -8.74 12.78
C ARG A 340 19.35 -9.19 12.21
N ASP A 341 19.45 -10.46 11.80
CA ASP A 341 20.55 -10.96 10.97
C ASP A 341 20.09 -10.99 9.52
N TRP A 342 20.25 -9.86 8.82
CA TRP A 342 19.76 -9.69 7.46
C TRP A 342 20.34 -10.73 6.46
N PRO A 343 21.65 -11.01 6.44
CA PRO A 343 22.19 -12.07 5.57
C PRO A 343 21.55 -13.44 5.77
N ALA A 344 21.30 -13.86 7.02
CA ALA A 344 20.63 -15.12 7.30
C ALA A 344 19.14 -15.08 6.91
N PHE A 345 18.46 -13.99 7.25
CA PHE A 345 17.06 -13.77 6.91
C PHE A 345 16.81 -13.73 5.40
N SER A 346 17.69 -13.10 4.63
CA SER A 346 17.58 -13.05 3.16
C SER A 346 17.62 -14.44 2.53
N ARG A 347 18.52 -15.33 3.00
CA ARG A 347 18.57 -16.73 2.57
C ARG A 347 17.31 -17.50 2.97
N PHE A 348 16.81 -17.26 4.18
CA PHE A 348 15.56 -17.83 4.65
C PHE A 348 14.39 -17.41 3.75
N ALA A 349 14.18 -16.10 3.58
CA ALA A 349 13.07 -15.56 2.82
C ALA A 349 13.08 -16.02 1.36
N THR A 350 14.26 -16.06 0.72
CA THR A 350 14.38 -16.51 -0.67
C THR A 350 14.22 -18.02 -0.88
N SER A 351 14.23 -18.80 0.21
CA SER A 351 14.08 -20.27 0.18
C SER A 351 12.77 -20.78 0.78
N ALA A 352 12.03 -19.91 1.49
CA ALA A 352 10.79 -20.25 2.17
C ALA A 352 9.70 -20.68 1.18
N ARG A 353 8.90 -21.69 1.55
CA ARG A 353 7.84 -22.24 0.70
C ARG A 353 6.51 -22.20 1.44
N ARG A 354 5.43 -21.92 0.71
CA ARG A 354 4.06 -22.00 1.26
C ARG A 354 3.73 -23.37 1.83
N GLY A 355 4.18 -24.45 1.18
CA GLY A 355 3.82 -25.82 1.53
C GLY A 355 4.23 -26.26 2.93
N ASP A 356 5.18 -25.59 3.59
CA ASP A 356 5.63 -25.87 4.95
C ASP A 356 5.69 -24.62 5.84
N ALA A 357 5.04 -23.53 5.40
CA ALA A 357 5.14 -22.19 5.98
C ALA A 357 6.57 -21.65 6.16
N GLY A 358 7.56 -22.22 5.44
CA GLY A 358 8.98 -21.87 5.55
C GLY A 358 9.76 -22.61 6.62
N ALA A 359 9.21 -23.65 7.26
CA ALA A 359 9.88 -24.39 8.33
C ALA A 359 11.26 -24.95 7.93
N GLU A 360 11.37 -25.59 6.77
CA GLU A 360 12.62 -26.15 6.27
C GLU A 360 13.66 -25.04 5.99
N ALA A 361 13.21 -23.91 5.43
CA ALA A 361 14.06 -22.76 5.16
C ALA A 361 14.57 -22.13 6.46
N ALA A 362 13.74 -22.04 7.49
CA ALA A 362 14.14 -21.49 8.79
C ALA A 362 15.17 -22.40 9.49
N ALA A 363 14.94 -23.72 9.48
CA ALA A 363 15.87 -24.67 10.04
C ALA A 363 17.24 -24.62 9.35
N SER A 364 17.26 -24.52 8.01
CA SER A 364 18.51 -24.51 7.23
C SER A 364 19.25 -23.17 7.24
N ALA A 365 18.55 -22.04 7.09
CA ALA A 365 19.18 -20.73 6.94
C ALA A 365 19.41 -20.00 8.28
N LEU A 366 18.54 -20.24 9.27
CA LEU A 366 18.54 -19.56 10.57
C LEU A 366 18.93 -20.50 11.72
N GLY A 367 18.86 -21.82 11.53
CA GLY A 367 19.17 -22.79 12.58
C GLY A 367 18.11 -22.84 13.67
N ILE A 368 16.85 -22.49 13.37
CA ILE A 368 15.76 -22.41 14.34
C ILE A 368 14.59 -23.32 13.96
N ASP A 369 13.83 -23.73 14.97
CA ASP A 369 12.49 -24.28 14.81
C ASP A 369 11.44 -23.14 14.83
N LEU A 370 10.67 -22.97 13.75
CA LEU A 370 9.70 -21.88 13.64
C LEU A 370 8.59 -21.96 14.70
N GLY A 371 8.13 -23.17 15.02
CA GLY A 371 7.08 -23.38 16.01
C GLY A 371 7.50 -22.89 17.38
N SER A 372 8.67 -23.32 17.83
CA SER A 372 9.28 -22.89 19.09
C SER A 372 9.54 -21.38 19.11
N PHE A 373 10.01 -20.82 17.99
CA PHE A 373 10.27 -19.38 17.87
C PHE A 373 8.99 -18.55 18.03
N VAL A 374 7.94 -18.86 17.26
CA VAL A 374 6.66 -18.14 17.35
C VAL A 374 5.95 -18.41 18.67
N GLY A 375 6.00 -19.64 19.18
CA GLY A 375 5.50 -19.99 20.49
C GLY A 375 6.15 -19.15 21.59
N ALA A 376 7.46 -18.90 21.53
CA ALA A 376 8.14 -18.04 22.49
C ALA A 376 7.68 -16.57 22.46
N LEU A 377 7.33 -16.02 21.28
CA LEU A 377 6.83 -14.64 21.16
C LEU A 377 5.53 -14.42 21.94
N VAL A 378 4.72 -15.47 22.07
CA VAL A 378 3.42 -15.43 22.77
C VAL A 378 3.35 -16.40 23.95
N GLN A 379 4.50 -16.82 24.48
CA GLN A 379 4.63 -17.62 25.71
C GLN A 379 3.85 -18.94 25.69
N ALA A 380 3.78 -19.59 24.53
CA ALA A 380 3.17 -20.90 24.38
C ALA A 380 4.00 -21.99 25.08
N SER A 381 3.31 -22.98 25.65
CA SER A 381 3.90 -24.18 26.24
C SER A 381 3.70 -25.43 25.37
N GLU A 382 2.91 -25.33 24.30
CA GLU A 382 2.56 -26.41 23.38
C GLU A 382 3.45 -26.39 22.13
N ASP A 383 3.45 -27.49 21.37
CA ASP A 383 4.11 -27.56 20.06
C ASP A 383 3.31 -26.80 19.00
N TRP A 384 3.94 -25.79 18.44
CA TRP A 384 3.37 -24.87 17.47
C TRP A 384 4.02 -25.00 16.09
N ALA A 385 4.78 -26.06 15.84
CA ALA A 385 5.38 -26.31 14.54
C ALA A 385 4.32 -26.33 13.42
N PRO A 386 4.65 -25.84 12.20
CA PRO A 386 3.78 -26.00 11.04
C PRO A 386 3.42 -27.47 10.79
N ARG A 387 2.13 -27.76 10.61
CA ARG A 387 1.61 -29.11 10.30
C ARG A 387 0.83 -29.09 8.99
N PRO A 388 1.50 -29.06 7.83
CA PRO A 388 0.86 -28.93 6.53
C PRO A 388 -0.20 -29.99 6.23
N ALA A 389 -0.02 -31.21 6.75
CA ALA A 389 -0.97 -32.30 6.59
C ALA A 389 -2.35 -32.04 7.22
N THR A 390 -2.45 -31.05 8.11
CA THR A 390 -3.72 -30.65 8.76
C THR A 390 -4.39 -29.46 8.10
N TRP A 391 -3.72 -28.79 7.16
CA TRP A 391 -4.27 -27.61 6.52
C TRP A 391 -5.27 -28.03 5.44
N PRO A 392 -6.34 -27.25 5.21
CA PRO A 392 -7.21 -27.49 4.07
C PRO A 392 -6.37 -27.43 2.79
N THR A 393 -6.58 -28.39 1.88
CA THR A 393 -6.00 -28.31 0.53
C THR A 393 -6.53 -27.03 -0.12
N GLN A 394 -5.67 -26.00 -0.23
CA GLN A 394 -6.03 -24.78 -0.94
C GLN A 394 -6.51 -25.18 -2.35
N PRO A 395 -7.74 -24.82 -2.77
CA PRO A 395 -8.07 -24.94 -4.18
C PRO A 395 -7.06 -24.10 -4.96
N ALA A 396 -6.60 -24.62 -6.10
CA ALA A 396 -5.66 -23.94 -7.00
C ALA A 396 -6.24 -22.64 -7.65
N GLN A 397 -7.31 -22.08 -7.07
CA GLN A 397 -8.23 -21.13 -7.68
C GLN A 397 -8.69 -19.99 -6.73
N GLN A 398 -7.90 -19.63 -5.73
CA GLN A 398 -7.95 -18.25 -5.20
C GLN A 398 -6.73 -17.50 -5.71
N ALA A 399 -6.78 -17.20 -7.01
CA ALA A 399 -5.80 -16.38 -7.71
C ALA A 399 -6.08 -14.87 -7.56
N ALA A 400 -7.06 -14.49 -6.73
CA ALA A 400 -7.31 -13.12 -6.32
C ALA A 400 -6.77 -12.94 -4.89
N TYR A 401 -5.51 -12.54 -4.75
CA TYR A 401 -5.02 -12.05 -3.46
C TYR A 401 -5.48 -10.59 -3.33
N LEU A 402 -6.36 -10.35 -2.37
CA LEU A 402 -6.85 -9.03 -2.01
C LEU A 402 -6.24 -8.72 -0.64
N HIS A 403 -5.33 -7.75 -0.61
CA HIS A 403 -4.74 -7.22 0.62
C HIS A 403 -5.53 -5.95 0.99
N PHE A 404 -5.99 -5.89 2.25
CA PHE A 404 -6.91 -4.86 2.78
C PHE A 404 -6.17 -3.73 3.50
#